data_AF-A0A443SAM7-F1
#
_entry.id   AF-A0A443SAM7-F1
#
_cell.length_a   1.000
_cell.length_b   1.000
_cell.length_c   1.000
_cell.angle_alpha   90.00
_cell.angle_beta   90.00
_cell.angle_gamma   90.00
#
_symmetry.space_group_name_H-M   'P 1'
#
loop_
_entity.id
_entity.type
_entity.pdbx_description
1 polymer ?
#
loop_
_entity_poly.entity_id
_entity_poly.type
_entity_poly.pdbx_seq_one_letter_code
_entity_poly.pdbx_strand_id
1 'polypeptide(L)'
;MERQHGKESTLPGLGEYNQDQLFWIQLASIWCSRIRLEDLVQQIMTDPHSPLLFRVNGAFSNLLQFSKSFNCPLGSKMNPVNKCSIW
;
A
#
# COMPACT_ATOMS: atom_id res chain seq x y z
N MET A 1 -2.42 -18.97 -11.17
CA MET A 1 -1.45 -18.26 -12.02
C MET A 1 -0.15 -19.05 -12.09
N GLU A 2 0.56 -19.28 -10.98
CA GLU A 2 1.82 -20.07 -10.97
C GLU A 2 1.69 -21.50 -11.51
N ARG A 3 0.55 -22.16 -11.26
CA ARG A 3 0.31 -23.55 -11.72
C ARG A 3 0.24 -23.74 -13.24
N GLN A 4 0.13 -22.67 -14.03
CA GLN A 4 0.01 -22.76 -15.50
C GLN A 4 1.22 -22.18 -16.24
N HIS A 5 1.96 -21.24 -15.65
CA HIS A 5 3.02 -20.51 -16.36
C HIS A 5 4.38 -20.52 -15.64
N GLY A 6 4.52 -21.32 -14.56
CA GLY A 6 5.74 -21.33 -13.74
C GLY A 6 5.83 -20.13 -12.81
N LYS A 7 6.96 -19.99 -12.12
CA LYS A 7 7.22 -18.88 -11.20
C LYS A 7 7.67 -17.65 -11.98
N GLU A 8 7.02 -16.52 -11.76
CA GLU A 8 7.41 -15.25 -12.38
C GLU A 8 8.83 -14.84 -11.97
N SER A 9 9.63 -14.43 -12.96
CA SER A 9 10.98 -13.92 -12.74
C SER A 9 10.96 -12.57 -12.02
N THR A 10 12.00 -12.30 -11.22
CA THR A 10 12.18 -10.99 -10.57
C THR A 10 12.43 -9.89 -11.59
N LEU A 11 12.00 -8.66 -11.27
CA LEU A 11 12.24 -7.50 -12.12
C LEU A 11 13.71 -7.05 -12.08
N PRO A 12 14.33 -6.69 -13.21
CA PRO A 12 15.68 -6.13 -13.23
C PRO A 12 15.76 -4.85 -12.38
N GLY A 13 16.76 -4.77 -11.50
CA GLY A 13 16.95 -3.61 -10.61
C GLY A 13 16.04 -3.55 -9.38
N LEU A 14 15.18 -4.54 -9.18
CA LEU A 14 14.30 -4.69 -8.00
C LEU A 14 14.35 -6.14 -7.46
N GLY A 15 15.49 -6.81 -7.60
CA GLY A 15 15.66 -8.22 -7.27
C GLY A 15 15.52 -8.53 -5.77
N GLU A 16 15.58 -7.52 -4.92
CA GLU A 16 15.34 -7.60 -3.49
C GLU A 16 13.87 -7.76 -3.11
N TYR A 17 12.93 -7.47 -4.03
CA TYR A 17 11.50 -7.61 -3.80
C TYR A 17 10.94 -8.87 -4.46
N ASN A 18 10.09 -9.59 -3.72
CA ASN A 18 9.30 -10.68 -4.30
C ASN A 18 8.03 -10.17 -4.99
N GLN A 19 7.32 -11.04 -5.72
CA GLN A 19 6.12 -10.64 -6.47
C GLN A 19 5.01 -10.04 -5.60
N ASP A 20 4.80 -10.56 -4.38
CA ASP A 20 3.80 -10.00 -3.46
C ASP A 20 4.19 -8.58 -3.04
N GLN A 21 5.46 -8.34 -2.74
CA GLN A 21 5.96 -7.00 -2.41
C GLN A 21 5.84 -6.05 -3.61
N LEU A 22 6.16 -6.52 -4.82
CA LEU A 22 6.03 -5.75 -6.05
C LEU A 22 4.58 -5.37 -6.34
N PHE A 23 3.62 -6.25 -6.08
CA PHE A 23 2.19 -5.93 -6.18
C PHE A 23 1.82 -4.73 -5.32
N TRP A 24 2.23 -4.71 -4.05
CA TRP A 24 1.95 -3.60 -3.14
C TRP A 24 2.69 -2.32 -3.53
N ILE A 25 3.96 -2.43 -3.96
CA ILE A 25 4.76 -1.29 -4.43
C ILE A 25 4.08 -0.65 -5.65
N GLN A 26 3.67 -1.46 -6.63
CA GLN A 26 2.96 -0.97 -7.81
C GLN A 26 1.64 -0.30 -7.44
N LEU A 27 0.85 -0.91 -6.55
CA LEU A 27 -0.43 -0.35 -6.11
C LEU A 27 -0.25 0.97 -5.35
N ALA A 28 0.77 1.07 -4.50
CA ALA A 28 1.12 2.33 -3.82
C ALA A 28 1.60 3.40 -4.81
N SER A 29 2.37 3.01 -5.83
CA SER A 29 3.00 3.92 -6.79
C SER A 29 1.98 4.69 -7.63
N ILE A 30 0.79 4.11 -7.86
CA ILE A 30 -0.33 4.79 -8.54
C ILE A 30 -0.75 6.07 -7.81
N TRP A 31 -0.57 6.13 -6.49
CA TRP A 31 -0.98 7.24 -5.63
C TRP A 31 0.18 8.16 -5.22
N CYS A 32 1.38 7.95 -5.77
CA CYS A 32 2.53 8.81 -5.50
C CYS A 32 2.27 10.23 -6.03
N SER A 33 2.30 11.21 -5.14
CA SER A 33 2.06 12.61 -5.49
C SER A 33 2.77 13.56 -4.52
N ARG A 34 2.99 14.79 -4.97
CA ARG A 34 3.35 15.93 -4.13
C ARG A 34 2.32 17.03 -4.34
N ILE A 35 1.79 17.54 -3.24
CA ILE A 35 0.77 18.58 -3.21
C ILE A 35 1.29 19.77 -2.40
N ARG A 36 0.93 21.00 -2.80
CA ARG A 36 1.26 22.19 -2.01
C ARG A 36 0.41 22.22 -0.74
N LEU A 37 0.86 22.94 0.28
CA LEU A 37 0.16 22.94 1.57
C LEU A 37 -1.23 23.58 1.44
N GLU A 38 -1.32 24.68 0.70
CA GLU A 38 -2.58 25.37 0.40
C GLU A 38 -3.59 24.46 -0.30
N ASP A 39 -3.15 23.72 -1.31
CA ASP A 39 -3.98 22.77 -2.05
C ASP A 39 -4.40 21.58 -1.16
N LEU A 40 -3.53 21.12 -0.26
CA LEU A 40 -3.85 20.06 0.68
C LEU A 40 -4.90 20.50 1.70
N VAL A 41 -4.80 21.72 2.21
CA VAL A 41 -5.80 22.29 3.13
C VAL A 41 -7.14 22.40 2.42
N GLN A 42 -7.16 22.91 1.20
CA GLN A 42 -8.38 22.96 0.40
C GLN A 42 -8.95 21.56 0.15
N GLN A 43 -8.11 20.60 -0.25
CA GLN A 43 -8.52 19.22 -0.49
C GLN A 43 -9.18 18.62 0.75
N ILE A 44 -8.57 18.75 1.93
CA ILE A 44 -9.13 18.23 3.18
C ILE A 44 -10.53 18.79 3.48
N MET A 45 -10.80 20.04 3.07
CA MET A 45 -12.08 20.71 3.34
C MET A 45 -13.15 20.42 2.29
N THR A 46 -12.77 20.11 1.04
CA THR A 46 -13.72 20.04 -0.09
C THR A 46 -13.80 18.69 -0.79
N ASP A 47 -12.75 17.87 -0.74
CA ASP A 47 -12.70 16.58 -1.41
C ASP A 47 -13.23 15.49 -0.46
N PRO A 48 -14.25 14.70 -0.84
CA PRO A 48 -14.74 13.61 0.00
C PRO A 48 -13.75 12.44 0.10
N HIS A 49 -12.74 12.38 -0.76
CA HIS A 49 -11.71 11.35 -0.70
C HIS A 49 -10.63 11.71 0.31
N SER A 50 -10.13 10.70 1.02
CA SER A 50 -8.96 10.87 1.87
C SER A 50 -7.74 11.32 1.05
N PRO A 51 -6.83 12.13 1.62
CA PRO A 51 -5.59 12.49 0.94
C PRO A 51 -4.77 11.26 0.56
N LEU A 52 -4.01 11.35 -0.54
CA LEU A 52 -3.40 10.20 -1.22
C LEU A 52 -2.50 9.34 -0.31
N LEU A 53 -1.72 9.96 0.57
CA LEU A 53 -0.89 9.26 1.56
C LEU A 53 -1.73 8.36 2.48
N PHE A 54 -2.90 8.85 2.91
CA PHE A 54 -3.80 8.11 3.79
C PHE A 54 -4.60 7.05 3.04
N ARG A 55 -4.85 7.25 1.73
CA ARG A 55 -5.46 6.19 0.89
C ARG A 55 -4.57 4.95 0.83
N VAL A 56 -3.26 5.13 0.70
CA VAL A 56 -2.30 4.00 0.69
C VAL A 56 -2.11 3.45 2.09
N ASN A 57 -1.62 4.27 3.03
CA ASN A 57 -1.22 3.78 4.34
C ASN A 57 -2.42 3.31 5.19
N GLY A 58 -3.55 4.01 5.09
CA GLY A 58 -4.77 3.66 5.81
C GLY A 58 -5.38 2.35 5.29
N ALA A 59 -5.48 2.18 3.97
CA ALA A 59 -5.99 0.92 3.42
C ALA A 59 -5.05 -0.24 3.71
N PHE A 60 -3.75 -0.07 3.47
CA PHE A 60 -2.79 -1.18 3.58
C PHE A 60 -2.57 -1.64 5.02
N SER A 61 -2.59 -0.72 6.00
CA SER A 61 -2.49 -1.08 7.42
C SER A 61 -3.65 -1.94 7.92
N ASN A 62 -4.82 -1.86 7.28
CA ASN A 62 -5.98 -2.70 7.59
C ASN A 62 -5.92 -4.09 6.94
N LEU A 63 -4.97 -4.34 6.02
CA LEU A 63 -4.87 -5.62 5.31
C LEU A 63 -3.79 -6.51 5.93
N LEU A 64 -4.18 -7.71 6.38
CA LEU A 64 -3.24 -8.69 6.93
C LEU A 64 -2.23 -9.15 5.87
N GLN A 65 -2.66 -9.26 4.62
CA GLN A 65 -1.86 -9.67 3.48
C GLN A 65 -0.68 -8.74 3.28
N PHE A 66 -0.90 -7.42 3.31
CA PHE A 66 0.17 -6.43 3.23
C PHE A 66 1.20 -6.63 4.35
N SER A 67 0.73 -6.70 5.60
CA SER A 67 1.63 -6.86 6.74
C SER A 67 2.45 -8.15 6.70
N LYS A 68 1.90 -9.23 6.12
CA LYS A 68 2.62 -10.49 5.88
C LYS A 68 3.67 -10.33 4.78
N SER A 69 3.34 -9.72 3.65
CA SER A 69 4.27 -9.53 2.51
C SER A 69 5.53 -8.74 2.90
N PHE A 70 5.42 -7.82 3.86
CA PHE A 70 6.55 -7.03 4.36
C PHE A 70 7.04 -7.43 5.75
N ASN A 71 6.52 -8.53 6.31
CA ASN A 71 6.86 -8.99 7.66
C ASN A 71 6.75 -7.89 8.73
N CYS A 72 5.71 -7.06 8.66
CA CYS A 72 5.48 -5.97 9.61
C CYS A 72 5.14 -6.53 11.00
N PRO A 73 5.88 -6.17 12.07
CA PRO A 73 5.58 -6.60 13.43
C PRO A 73 4.18 -6.16 13.87
N LEU A 74 3.48 -7.00 14.64
CA LEU A 74 2.18 -6.64 15.23
C LEU A 74 2.32 -5.39 16.12
N GLY A 75 1.41 -4.44 15.97
CA GLY A 75 1.45 -3.15 16.65
C GLY A 75 2.30 -2.07 15.96
N SER A 76 3.04 -2.42 14.90
CA SER A 76 3.71 -1.40 14.07
C SER A 76 2.69 -0.52 13.33
N LYS A 77 3.12 0.65 12.86
CA LYS A 77 2.26 1.62 12.16
C LYS A 77 1.49 1.01 10.98
N MET A 78 2.11 0.06 10.26
CA MET A 78 1.50 -0.61 9.11
C MET A 78 0.92 -1.99 9.45
N ASN A 79 0.93 -2.40 10.72
CA ASN A 79 0.25 -3.59 11.20
C ASN A 79 -0.37 -3.35 12.59
N PRO A 80 -1.35 -2.43 12.70
CA PRO A 80 -2.06 -2.17 13.94
C PRO A 80 -2.79 -3.41 14.45
N VAL A 81 -2.94 -3.51 15.77
CA VAL A 81 -3.67 -4.60 16.44
C VAL A 81 -5.14 -4.60 16.03
N ASN A 82 -5.75 -3.41 16.02
CA ASN A 82 -7.13 -3.23 15.59
C ASN A 82 -7.16 -2.87 14.11
N LYS A 83 -7.81 -3.70 13.30
CA LYS A 83 -8.01 -3.49 11.85
C LYS A 83 -9.49 -3.34 11.56
N CYS A 84 -9.84 -2.43 10.65
CA CYS A 84 -11.20 -2.23 10.17
C CYS A 84 -11.45 -3.13 8.95
N SER A 85 -12.58 -3.83 8.93
CA SER A 85 -13.07 -4.65 7.80
C SER A 85 -14.57 -4.44 7.66
N ILE A 86 -15.03 -4.18 6.44
CA ILE A 86 -16.42 -3.82 6.13
C ILE A 86 -17.04 -4.82 5.15
N TRP A 87 -16.27 -5.22 4.13
CA TRP A 87 -16.67 -6.14 3.07
C TRP A 87 -16.28 -7.58 3.41
#